data_AF-A0A936JWA2-F1
#
_entry.id   AF-A0A936JWA2-F1
#
_cell.length_a   1.000
_cell.length_b   1.000
_cell.length_c   1.000
_cell.angle_alpha   90.00
_cell.angle_beta   90.00
_cell.angle_gamma   90.00
#
_symmetry.space_group_name_H-M   'P 1'
#
loop_
_entity.id
_entity.type
_entity.pdbx_description
1 polymer ?
#
loop_
_entity_poly.entity_id
_entity_poly.type
_entity_poly.pdbx_seq_one_letter_code
_entity_poly.pdbx_strand_id
1 'polypeptide(L)'
;MRISERLSFFSVLTLGALLGGGCEIMAQVDRSQIDPGSGGAAGQGGDGPGGGGQGGGGQGGGGQGGGGQGGGGQGGGGQGGGGQGGGGQGGGPTGCVIIEDCPAPAGPCEETTCTNGVCGFSPLPDQTPIANQTMGDCKAIVCDGAGNSTEINDDLDVLVDATECTIDFCTAGTPMSMPTGFGAPCMEGNGELCDGNGVCVPSTCGDAAISGAEVCDDGNTDDGDGCDSNCTPTGCGNGIPTFGEECDDGNMVEDDDCTSTCKVYGCGNGIVEGTEACDDGNFVDGDGCDSNCTMTGCGNGALSSDEGCDDENMMDGDGCSATCQPEADWQCTTNQIPSVCTLSETDCGDGMDNDNDGMTDVADSDCALANEIFGCNAGETMYVMSSVDVPKSVADEEVVLSRITASHPGLVKRAVVKLSITHPFVTDLDIALVSPFGTRVALSTDNGEDGMNYTDTLFDDACMTSIYEGTAPFTGCYWPQDPLLMLVDEAADGEWALEVGDDALGDQGFVKAWSLALCVAPLP
;
A
#
# COMPACT_ATOMS: atom_id res chain seq x y z
N MET A 1 36.34 54.27 -25.49
CA MET A 1 35.23 54.90 -24.73
C MET A 1 35.04 54.02 -23.50
N ARG A 2 35.41 54.54 -22.31
CA ARG A 2 35.24 54.07 -20.90
C ARG A 2 35.56 52.58 -20.60
N ILE A 3 36.67 52.21 -19.94
CA ILE A 3 37.13 52.46 -18.55
C ILE A 3 36.24 51.77 -17.48
N SER A 4 36.80 50.74 -16.84
CA SER A 4 37.06 50.61 -15.38
C SER A 4 37.77 49.25 -15.17
N GLU A 5 39.07 49.10 -14.89
CA GLU A 5 39.88 49.51 -13.73
C GLU A 5 39.24 49.22 -12.36
N ARG A 6 39.80 48.27 -11.60
CA ARG A 6 40.75 48.47 -10.47
C ARG A 6 41.19 47.10 -9.92
N LEU A 7 42.50 46.76 -9.91
CA LEU A 7 43.52 47.10 -8.89
C LEU A 7 43.13 46.59 -7.47
N SER A 8 43.96 45.91 -6.66
CA SER A 8 45.41 45.62 -6.71
C SER A 8 45.95 45.10 -5.35
N PHE A 9 47.14 44.49 -5.40
CA PHE A 9 48.25 44.41 -4.41
C PHE A 9 48.03 43.73 -3.03
N PHE A 10 48.72 42.64 -2.64
CA PHE A 10 50.17 42.33 -2.38
C PHE A 10 50.64 42.56 -0.93
N SER A 11 51.57 41.67 -0.53
CA SER A 11 52.54 41.73 0.60
C SER A 11 52.08 41.01 1.88
N VAL A 12 52.58 39.80 2.25
CA VAL A 12 53.94 39.32 2.60
C VAL A 12 54.38 39.67 4.03
N LEU A 13 54.89 38.62 4.72
CA LEU A 13 55.62 38.54 6.00
C LEU A 13 54.74 38.51 7.28
N THR A 14 54.91 37.63 8.28
CA THR A 14 56.15 37.05 8.84
C THR A 14 55.86 35.84 9.76
N LEU A 15 56.86 34.97 9.85
CA LEU A 15 57.16 33.90 10.83
C LEU A 15 56.68 34.10 12.29
N GLY A 16 56.27 33.00 12.95
CA GLY A 16 56.17 32.89 14.41
C GLY A 16 55.81 31.48 14.89
N ALA A 17 56.80 30.68 15.26
CA ALA A 17 56.63 29.39 15.93
C ALA A 17 56.33 29.57 17.44
N LEU A 18 55.45 28.74 18.03
CA LEU A 18 55.51 28.32 19.45
C LEU A 18 54.50 27.20 19.77
N LEU A 19 55.08 26.02 20.05
CA LEU A 19 54.72 24.96 21.02
C LEU A 19 53.34 24.94 21.69
N GLY A 20 52.72 23.74 21.65
CA GLY A 20 52.13 23.08 22.83
C GLY A 20 50.61 23.15 22.99
N GLY A 21 49.96 21.98 23.01
CA GLY A 21 48.57 21.85 23.48
C GLY A 21 47.95 20.52 23.07
N GLY A 22 48.03 19.52 23.96
CA GLY A 22 47.25 18.30 23.85
C GLY A 22 45.76 18.56 24.07
N CYS A 23 44.91 17.74 23.43
CA CYS A 23 43.47 17.73 23.65
C CYS A 23 43.08 16.30 24.06
N GLU A 24 42.90 16.11 25.37
CA GLU A 24 42.14 14.99 25.92
C GLU A 24 40.65 15.32 25.79
N ILE A 25 39.87 14.40 25.23
CA ILE A 25 38.40 14.44 25.30
C ILE A 25 37.97 13.33 26.25
N MET A 26 37.41 13.73 27.39
CA MET A 26 36.72 12.85 28.33
C MET A 26 35.32 12.54 27.81
N ALA A 27 34.98 11.26 27.68
CA ALA A 27 33.59 10.80 27.71
C ALA A 27 33.44 9.84 28.88
N GLN A 28 32.70 10.26 29.91
CA GLN A 28 32.24 9.39 30.98
C GLN A 28 30.99 8.63 30.50
N VAL A 29 31.00 7.31 30.65
CA VAL A 29 29.77 6.52 30.77
C VAL A 29 29.86 5.69 32.05
N ASP A 30 28.90 5.94 32.92
CA ASP A 30 28.72 5.38 34.26
C ASP A 30 28.36 3.88 34.17
N ARG A 31 29.03 3.05 34.97
CA ARG A 31 28.72 1.64 35.22
C ARG A 31 28.48 1.44 36.72
N SER A 32 27.23 1.33 37.13
CA SER A 32 26.75 0.55 38.29
C SER A 32 25.22 0.50 38.19
N GLN A 33 24.52 -0.64 38.21
CA GLN A 33 24.24 -1.62 39.28
C GLN A 33 23.80 -2.95 38.58
N ILE A 34 24.35 -4.17 38.82
CA ILE A 34 24.08 -5.16 39.91
C ILE A 34 22.58 -5.54 40.00
N ASP A 35 22.06 -6.78 39.88
CA ASP A 35 22.56 -8.19 39.80
C ASP A 35 21.38 -9.14 39.36
N PRO A 36 21.56 -10.50 39.27
CA PRO A 36 20.77 -11.44 38.45
C PRO A 36 19.76 -12.35 39.20
N GLY A 37 18.96 -13.10 38.44
CA GLY A 37 18.25 -14.32 38.88
C GLY A 37 17.67 -15.06 37.67
N SER A 38 18.18 -16.23 37.25
CA SER A 38 17.99 -17.60 37.77
C SER A 38 16.62 -18.23 37.47
N GLY A 39 16.61 -19.22 36.57
CA GLY A 39 16.01 -20.54 36.88
C GLY A 39 14.77 -21.01 36.10
N GLY A 40 15.01 -21.96 35.16
CA GLY A 40 14.20 -23.17 34.87
C GLY A 40 12.78 -23.02 34.31
N ALA A 41 12.14 -24.01 33.68
CA ALA A 41 12.49 -25.32 33.14
C ALA A 41 11.21 -25.84 32.43
N ALA A 42 11.38 -26.61 31.35
CA ALA A 42 10.56 -27.74 30.89
C ALA A 42 9.11 -27.57 30.36
N GLY A 43 8.84 -28.30 29.27
CA GLY A 43 7.53 -28.82 28.83
C GLY A 43 7.25 -28.56 27.33
N GLN A 44 7.80 -29.32 26.37
CA GLN A 44 7.31 -30.60 25.79
C GLN A 44 5.86 -30.65 25.29
N GLY A 45 5.72 -31.00 23.99
CA GLY A 45 4.63 -31.77 23.37
C GLY A 45 3.46 -30.92 22.84
N GLY A 46 2.94 -31.11 21.63
CA GLY A 46 3.15 -32.11 20.60
C GLY A 46 1.96 -32.03 19.62
N ASP A 47 2.22 -32.41 18.37
CA ASP A 47 1.33 -33.01 17.37
C ASP A 47 0.02 -32.30 16.94
N GLY A 48 -0.08 -32.02 15.63
CA GLY A 48 -1.32 -31.68 14.90
C GLY A 48 -2.26 -32.88 14.72
N PRO A 49 -2.96 -33.07 13.58
CA PRO A 49 -3.33 -32.15 12.48
C PRO A 49 -4.84 -32.24 12.08
N GLY A 50 -5.27 -31.47 11.08
CA GLY A 50 -6.10 -31.99 9.98
C GLY A 50 -7.61 -31.69 9.89
N GLY A 51 -8.02 -31.28 8.68
CA GLY A 51 -9.32 -31.55 8.03
C GLY A 51 -10.44 -30.54 8.30
N GLY A 52 -11.15 -29.94 7.34
CA GLY A 52 -11.45 -30.34 5.95
C GLY A 52 -12.89 -30.87 5.84
N GLY A 53 -13.74 -30.21 5.02
CA GLY A 53 -15.06 -30.70 4.56
C GLY A 53 -16.26 -29.91 5.12
N GLN A 54 -16.95 -29.07 4.35
CA GLN A 54 -17.93 -29.33 3.27
C GLN A 54 -19.39 -29.55 3.73
N GLY A 55 -20.31 -28.85 3.04
CA GLY A 55 -21.73 -29.18 2.87
C GLY A 55 -22.64 -28.61 3.96
N GLY A 56 -23.83 -28.08 3.71
CA GLY A 56 -24.73 -28.19 2.56
C GLY A 56 -26.14 -27.86 3.10
N GLY A 57 -26.97 -27.23 2.27
CA GLY A 57 -28.23 -26.60 2.68
C GLY A 57 -29.32 -27.52 3.25
N GLY A 58 -30.43 -26.89 3.65
CA GLY A 58 -31.63 -27.59 4.09
C GLY A 58 -32.72 -26.65 4.59
N GLN A 59 -33.69 -26.38 3.72
CA GLN A 59 -34.99 -25.78 4.03
C GLN A 59 -35.78 -26.59 5.08
N GLY A 60 -36.69 -25.95 5.80
CA GLY A 60 -37.85 -26.67 6.37
C GLY A 60 -38.50 -26.10 7.64
N GLY A 61 -39.49 -25.22 7.44
CA GLY A 61 -40.84 -25.35 8.00
C GLY A 61 -41.10 -25.44 9.51
N GLY A 62 -41.75 -24.39 10.04
CA GLY A 62 -43.07 -24.49 10.67
C GLY A 62 -43.17 -24.73 12.19
N GLY A 63 -43.92 -23.87 12.89
CA GLY A 63 -44.70 -24.30 14.07
C GLY A 63 -44.85 -23.34 15.27
N GLN A 64 -45.76 -22.38 15.14
CA GLN A 64 -46.79 -21.95 16.13
C GLN A 64 -46.47 -21.41 17.55
N GLY A 65 -47.12 -20.28 17.84
CA GLY A 65 -47.59 -19.80 19.15
C GLY A 65 -47.35 -18.28 19.27
N GLY A 66 -48.29 -17.35 19.43
CA GLY A 66 -49.72 -17.39 19.79
C GLY A 66 -50.00 -16.24 20.77
N GLY A 67 -50.88 -15.30 20.39
CA GLY A 67 -51.39 -14.18 21.21
C GLY A 67 -51.19 -12.83 20.48
N GLY A 68 -52.20 -12.15 19.91
CA GLY A 68 -53.50 -11.73 20.45
C GLY A 68 -53.30 -10.37 21.14
N GLN A 69 -53.98 -9.25 20.88
CA GLN A 69 -55.25 -8.88 20.22
C GLN A 69 -55.07 -7.42 19.70
N GLY A 70 -55.55 -7.03 18.51
CA GLY A 70 -56.86 -6.36 18.27
C GLY A 70 -56.83 -4.86 18.69
N GLY A 71 -57.11 -3.83 17.89
CA GLY A 71 -57.81 -3.71 16.61
C GLY A 71 -58.92 -2.66 16.75
N GLY A 72 -58.84 -1.56 15.98
CA GLY A 72 -59.92 -0.56 15.74
C GLY A 72 -60.14 0.43 16.88
N GLY A 73 -60.44 1.72 16.68
CA GLY A 73 -60.96 2.40 15.51
C GLY A 73 -62.08 3.33 15.95
N GLN A 74 -61.94 4.62 15.60
CA GLN A 74 -62.97 5.64 15.39
C GLN A 74 -63.82 6.18 16.56
N GLY A 75 -64.03 7.50 16.50
CA GLY A 75 -65.39 8.06 16.62
C GLY A 75 -65.60 8.96 17.82
N GLY A 76 -65.51 10.27 17.59
CA GLY A 76 -65.89 11.29 18.56
C GLY A 76 -67.41 11.41 18.77
N GLY A 77 -67.78 12.25 19.74
CA GLY A 77 -69.14 12.77 19.88
C GLY A 77 -69.60 12.96 21.32
N GLY A 78 -69.46 14.21 21.81
CA GLY A 78 -70.60 15.00 22.29
C GLY A 78 -71.32 14.65 23.62
N GLN A 79 -71.32 15.67 24.48
CA GLN A 79 -72.44 16.15 25.31
C GLN A 79 -72.82 15.41 26.62
N GLY A 80 -73.01 16.20 27.68
CA GLY A 80 -74.11 15.94 28.62
C GLY A 80 -73.81 16.07 30.12
N GLY A 81 -73.86 17.32 30.61
CA GLY A 81 -74.42 17.81 31.88
C GLY A 81 -74.70 16.88 33.09
N GLY A 82 -74.31 17.41 34.27
CA GLY A 82 -74.87 17.11 35.59
C GLY A 82 -73.80 17.31 36.68
N GLY A 83 -73.89 18.20 37.68
CA GLY A 83 -75.00 18.90 38.29
C GLY A 83 -75.01 18.61 39.81
N GLN A 84 -74.87 19.67 40.63
CA GLN A 84 -75.05 19.75 42.11
C GLN A 84 -73.87 19.28 42.96
N GLY A 85 -73.43 19.93 44.05
CA GLY A 85 -73.79 21.14 44.80
C GLY A 85 -72.69 21.25 45.89
N GLY A 86 -72.18 22.41 46.31
CA GLY A 86 -72.87 23.54 46.89
C GLY A 86 -72.35 23.71 48.32
N GLY A 87 -71.44 24.69 48.53
CA GLY A 87 -70.91 24.99 49.87
C GLY A 87 -69.73 25.94 49.85
N GLY A 88 -69.97 27.24 49.66
CA GLY A 88 -68.95 28.27 49.82
C GLY A 88 -69.53 29.65 49.54
N GLN A 89 -69.78 30.41 50.60
CA GLN A 89 -70.50 31.68 50.60
C GLN A 89 -69.70 32.83 49.96
N GLY A 90 -70.40 33.61 49.14
CA GLY A 90 -70.31 35.08 49.01
C GLY A 90 -68.95 35.77 49.08
N GLY A 91 -68.47 36.23 47.93
CA GLY A 91 -67.60 37.40 47.81
C GLY A 91 -67.93 38.13 46.51
N GLY A 92 -68.52 39.33 46.61
CA GLY A 92 -68.60 40.27 45.48
C GLY A 92 -67.20 40.70 45.01
N PRO A 93 -67.10 41.51 43.95
CA PRO A 93 -65.91 41.59 43.10
C PRO A 93 -64.67 41.82 43.94
N THR A 94 -63.77 40.84 43.97
CA THR A 94 -62.43 41.05 44.51
C THR A 94 -61.79 42.09 43.63
N GLY A 95 -61.62 43.29 44.17
CA GLY A 95 -60.98 44.34 43.44
C GLY A 95 -59.56 43.93 43.08
N CYS A 96 -59.13 44.32 41.91
CA CYS A 96 -57.82 43.98 41.36
C CYS A 96 -56.89 45.18 41.45
N VAL A 97 -55.62 44.92 41.72
CA VAL A 97 -54.55 45.93 41.58
C VAL A 97 -53.77 45.66 40.30
N ILE A 98 -53.61 44.38 39.95
CA ILE A 98 -53.03 43.91 38.70
C ILE A 98 -53.94 42.85 38.06
N ILE A 99 -53.74 42.58 36.77
CA ILE A 99 -54.55 41.64 35.98
C ILE A 99 -54.55 40.20 36.53
N GLU A 100 -53.46 39.78 37.18
CA GLU A 100 -53.32 38.44 37.76
C GLU A 100 -54.16 38.22 39.02
N ASP A 101 -54.71 39.29 39.60
CA ASP A 101 -55.63 39.20 40.75
C ASP A 101 -57.04 38.74 40.35
N CYS A 102 -57.30 38.64 39.04
CA CYS A 102 -58.61 38.33 38.47
C CYS A 102 -58.67 36.88 37.94
N PRO A 103 -59.85 36.24 37.97
CA PRO A 103 -60.02 34.91 37.40
C PRO A 103 -59.76 34.90 35.89
N ALA A 104 -59.30 33.76 35.36
CA ALA A 104 -59.19 33.54 33.93
C ALA A 104 -60.58 33.51 33.27
N PRO A 105 -60.69 33.94 32.00
CA PRO A 105 -61.95 33.92 31.27
C PRO A 105 -62.42 32.48 31.02
N ALA A 106 -63.72 32.32 30.77
CA ALA A 106 -64.32 31.01 30.54
C ALA A 106 -63.99 30.42 29.15
N GLY A 107 -63.59 31.26 28.19
CA GLY A 107 -63.28 30.88 26.83
C GLY A 107 -61.94 31.46 26.33
N PRO A 108 -61.38 30.91 25.24
CA PRO A 108 -60.08 31.31 24.71
C PRO A 108 -60.10 32.65 23.95
N CYS A 109 -61.27 33.24 23.72
CA CYS A 109 -61.47 34.45 22.93
C CYS A 109 -61.79 35.71 23.76
N GLU A 110 -61.52 35.64 25.05
CA GLU A 110 -61.64 36.76 25.97
C GLU A 110 -60.31 36.95 26.70
N GLU A 111 -60.01 38.18 27.06
CA GLU A 111 -58.89 38.53 27.93
C GLU A 111 -59.40 39.12 29.25
N THR A 112 -58.69 38.79 30.32
CA THR A 112 -58.95 39.36 31.64
C THR A 112 -58.60 40.85 31.63
N THR A 113 -59.40 41.69 32.27
CA THR A 113 -59.11 43.13 32.41
C THR A 113 -59.25 43.55 33.87
N CYS A 114 -58.41 44.48 34.31
CA CYS A 114 -58.50 45.11 35.61
C CYS A 114 -58.63 46.63 35.43
N THR A 115 -59.84 47.16 35.58
CA THR A 115 -60.09 48.60 35.38
C THR A 115 -60.68 49.21 36.64
N ASN A 116 -60.01 50.23 37.18
CA ASN A 116 -60.43 50.96 38.38
C ASN A 116 -60.76 50.05 39.59
N GLY A 117 -59.97 48.99 39.77
CA GLY A 117 -60.15 48.07 40.89
C GLY A 117 -61.30 47.09 40.73
N VAL A 118 -61.77 46.84 39.50
CA VAL A 118 -62.82 45.84 39.20
C VAL A 118 -62.33 44.92 38.09
N CYS A 119 -62.40 43.60 38.34
CA CYS A 119 -62.15 42.57 37.33
C CYS A 119 -63.26 42.55 36.28
N GLY A 120 -62.88 42.47 35.01
CA GLY A 120 -63.79 42.28 33.88
C GLY A 120 -63.15 41.40 32.81
N PHE A 121 -63.90 41.15 31.73
CA PHE A 121 -63.41 40.46 30.54
C PHE A 121 -63.66 41.33 29.32
N SER A 122 -62.71 41.36 28.39
CA SER A 122 -62.84 42.02 27.11
C SER A 122 -62.68 40.98 26.00
N PRO A 123 -63.50 41.03 24.92
CA PRO A 123 -63.28 40.15 23.79
C PRO A 123 -61.94 40.45 23.13
N LEU A 124 -61.23 39.39 22.73
CA LEU A 124 -60.04 39.52 21.88
C LEU A 124 -60.43 40.05 20.50
N PRO A 125 -59.50 40.70 19.77
CA PRO A 125 -59.76 41.15 18.41
C PRO A 125 -60.25 40.03 17.49
N ASP A 126 -61.06 40.40 16.50
CA ASP A 126 -61.47 39.49 15.43
C ASP A 126 -60.25 38.87 14.74
N GLN A 127 -60.36 37.59 14.39
CA GLN A 127 -59.32 36.76 13.78
C GLN A 127 -58.11 36.43 14.68
N THR A 128 -58.19 36.67 15.99
CA THR A 128 -57.14 36.20 16.92
C THR A 128 -57.12 34.66 16.96
N PRO A 129 -55.99 33.98 16.65
CA PRO A 129 -55.91 32.52 16.69
C PRO A 129 -56.00 31.96 18.11
N ILE A 130 -56.73 30.87 18.31
CA ILE A 130 -56.78 30.18 19.61
C ILE A 130 -55.65 29.13 19.73
N ALA A 131 -55.26 28.80 20.97
CA ALA A 131 -54.32 27.71 21.21
C ALA A 131 -54.98 26.35 20.91
N ASN A 132 -54.19 25.40 20.38
CA ASN A 132 -54.61 24.03 20.01
C ASN A 132 -55.42 23.96 18.69
N GLN A 133 -54.79 24.38 17.60
CA GLN A 133 -55.28 24.15 16.24
C GLN A 133 -55.10 22.66 15.87
N THR A 134 -56.01 22.12 15.06
CA THR A 134 -55.74 20.85 14.37
C THR A 134 -54.70 21.14 13.30
N MET A 135 -53.68 20.30 13.18
CA MET A 135 -52.66 20.47 12.14
C MET A 135 -53.11 19.76 10.87
N GLY A 136 -53.08 20.47 9.74
CA GLY A 136 -53.31 19.92 8.42
C GLY A 136 -54.76 19.67 8.03
N ASP A 137 -55.72 20.30 8.72
CA ASP A 137 -57.15 20.20 8.38
C ASP A 137 -57.64 21.38 7.51
N CYS A 138 -56.72 22.26 7.09
CA CYS A 138 -56.96 23.45 6.28
C CYS A 138 -57.90 24.47 6.94
N LYS A 139 -58.04 24.42 8.27
CA LYS A 139 -58.90 25.30 9.04
C LYS A 139 -58.12 25.99 10.14
N ALA A 140 -58.51 27.23 10.43
CA ALA A 140 -58.08 27.92 11.63
C ALA A 140 -59.28 28.25 12.50
N ILE A 141 -59.16 27.98 13.79
CA ILE A 141 -60.10 28.41 14.81
C ILE A 141 -59.62 29.77 15.34
N VAL A 142 -60.44 30.80 15.15
CA VAL A 142 -60.13 32.20 15.49
C VAL A 142 -61.26 32.86 16.27
N CYS A 143 -60.99 34.01 16.89
CA CYS A 143 -62.01 34.78 17.63
C CYS A 143 -62.87 35.65 16.71
N ASP A 144 -64.16 35.80 17.03
CA ASP A 144 -65.15 36.58 16.25
C ASP A 144 -65.25 38.08 16.66
N GLY A 145 -64.38 38.55 17.55
CA GLY A 145 -64.43 39.89 18.12
C GLY A 145 -65.57 40.14 19.12
N ALA A 146 -66.46 39.17 19.34
CA ALA A 146 -67.56 39.20 20.30
C ALA A 146 -67.35 38.26 21.51
N GLY A 147 -66.21 37.60 21.57
CA GLY A 147 -65.81 36.70 22.67
C GLY A 147 -65.99 35.22 22.36
N ASN A 148 -66.45 34.84 21.15
CA ASN A 148 -66.59 33.44 20.74
C ASN A 148 -65.51 33.03 19.73
N SER A 149 -65.32 31.72 19.59
CA SER A 149 -64.50 31.11 18.55
C SER A 149 -65.33 30.78 17.31
N THR A 150 -64.77 31.03 16.12
CA THR A 150 -65.30 30.61 14.81
C THR A 150 -64.21 29.88 14.03
N GLU A 151 -64.62 28.99 13.14
CA GLU A 151 -63.72 28.33 12.18
C GLU A 151 -63.68 29.15 10.89
N ILE A 152 -62.48 29.41 10.37
CA ILE A 152 -62.23 30.04 9.08
C ILE A 152 -61.34 29.12 8.23
N ASN A 153 -61.32 29.38 6.92
CA ASN A 153 -60.40 28.67 6.03
C ASN A 153 -58.97 29.17 6.28
N ASP A 154 -58.05 28.22 6.47
CA ASP A 154 -56.62 28.47 6.50
C ASP A 154 -55.95 27.58 5.47
N ASP A 155 -55.80 28.11 4.25
CA ASP A 155 -55.18 27.37 3.15
C ASP A 155 -53.65 27.23 3.30
N LEU A 156 -53.07 27.75 4.41
CA LEU A 156 -51.66 27.54 4.79
C LEU A 156 -51.48 26.36 5.75
N ASP A 157 -52.57 25.84 6.34
CA ASP A 157 -52.55 24.66 7.21
C ASP A 157 -52.61 23.35 6.40
N VAL A 158 -51.58 23.14 5.57
CA VAL A 158 -51.44 21.96 4.72
C VAL A 158 -50.83 20.81 5.54
N LEU A 159 -51.50 19.65 5.59
CA LEU A 159 -50.88 18.43 6.07
C LEU A 159 -49.86 17.99 5.02
N VAL A 160 -48.57 17.93 5.38
CA VAL A 160 -47.60 17.16 4.60
C VAL A 160 -47.83 15.72 4.99
N ASP A 161 -48.64 14.98 4.21
CA ASP A 161 -48.65 13.55 4.35
C ASP A 161 -47.27 13.02 3.89
N ALA A 162 -46.82 11.93 4.50
CA ALA A 162 -45.48 11.40 4.22
C ALA A 162 -45.41 10.65 2.88
N THR A 163 -46.28 10.97 1.90
CA THR A 163 -46.26 10.32 0.58
C THR A 163 -45.60 11.24 -0.45
N GLU A 164 -44.32 10.96 -0.72
CA GLU A 164 -43.39 11.85 -1.44
C GLU A 164 -43.77 12.11 -2.92
N CYS A 165 -44.65 11.27 -3.48
CA CYS A 165 -45.15 11.41 -4.86
C CYS A 165 -46.53 12.04 -4.98
N THR A 166 -47.01 12.71 -3.93
CA THR A 166 -48.18 13.58 -4.01
C THR A 166 -47.86 14.99 -3.55
N ILE A 167 -48.50 15.96 -4.18
CA ILE A 167 -48.54 17.34 -3.71
C ILE A 167 -49.82 17.53 -2.88
N ASP A 168 -49.64 17.85 -1.61
CA ASP A 168 -50.73 18.22 -0.72
C ASP A 168 -50.97 19.73 -0.79
N PHE A 169 -52.23 20.13 -0.87
CA PHE A 169 -52.62 21.53 -0.80
C PHE A 169 -54.05 21.70 -0.29
N CYS A 170 -54.27 22.85 0.34
CA CYS A 170 -55.60 23.27 0.76
C CYS A 170 -56.28 24.06 -0.35
N THR A 171 -57.58 23.86 -0.52
CA THR A 171 -58.41 24.73 -1.37
C THR A 171 -59.72 25.04 -0.66
N ALA A 172 -59.93 26.32 -0.33
CA ALA A 172 -61.12 26.79 0.37
C ALA A 172 -61.40 26.02 1.67
N GLY A 173 -60.33 25.73 2.42
CA GLY A 173 -60.36 24.97 3.66
C GLY A 173 -60.80 23.52 3.50
N THR A 174 -60.50 22.91 2.34
CA THR A 174 -60.63 21.47 2.08
C THR A 174 -59.24 20.92 1.73
N PRO A 175 -58.74 19.88 2.42
CA PRO A 175 -57.50 19.21 2.06
C PRO A 175 -57.65 18.47 0.73
N MET A 176 -56.66 18.59 -0.16
CA MET A 176 -56.60 17.89 -1.44
C MET A 176 -55.18 17.39 -1.69
N SER A 177 -55.06 16.20 -2.29
CA SER A 177 -53.77 15.62 -2.70
C SER A 177 -53.83 15.26 -4.19
N MET A 178 -52.78 15.57 -4.94
CA MET A 178 -52.66 15.20 -6.37
C MET A 178 -51.31 14.52 -6.63
N PRO A 179 -51.22 13.57 -7.58
CA PRO A 179 -49.95 12.97 -7.95
C PRO A 179 -48.95 14.01 -8.46
N THR A 180 -47.73 13.95 -7.96
CA THR A 180 -46.58 14.69 -8.48
C THR A 180 -46.25 14.21 -9.89
N GLY A 181 -45.76 15.11 -10.75
CA GLY A 181 -45.40 14.77 -12.13
C GLY A 181 -44.34 13.66 -12.23
N PHE A 182 -44.40 12.89 -13.32
CA PHE A 182 -43.44 11.84 -13.64
C PHE A 182 -41.98 12.34 -13.55
N GLY A 183 -41.13 11.60 -12.85
CA GLY A 183 -39.69 11.90 -12.71
C GLY A 183 -39.31 12.87 -11.59
N ALA A 184 -40.23 13.23 -10.69
CA ALA A 184 -39.87 13.98 -9.49
C ALA A 184 -39.09 13.11 -8.48
N PRO A 185 -38.06 13.66 -7.80
CA PRO A 185 -37.23 12.90 -6.86
C PRO A 185 -37.98 12.54 -5.56
N CYS A 186 -37.94 11.25 -5.17
CA CYS A 186 -38.35 10.78 -3.85
C CYS A 186 -37.21 11.00 -2.85
N MET A 187 -37.44 11.72 -1.74
CA MET A 187 -36.37 12.20 -0.86
C MET A 187 -35.97 11.18 0.23
N GLU A 188 -36.82 10.21 0.57
CA GLU A 188 -36.52 9.11 1.50
C GLU A 188 -36.18 7.78 0.79
N GLY A 189 -36.46 7.66 -0.51
CA GLY A 189 -36.38 6.42 -1.29
C GLY A 189 -35.01 6.01 -1.88
N ASN A 190 -33.87 6.44 -1.33
CA ASN A 190 -32.53 6.03 -1.83
C ASN A 190 -32.34 6.14 -3.38
N GLY A 191 -32.92 7.14 -4.04
CA GLY A 191 -32.78 7.35 -5.50
C GLY A 191 -33.99 6.97 -6.36
N GLU A 192 -35.12 6.59 -5.76
CA GLU A 192 -36.39 6.35 -6.46
C GLU A 192 -37.02 7.64 -7.06
N LEU A 193 -37.74 7.52 -8.18
CA LEU A 193 -38.50 8.61 -8.80
C LEU A 193 -40.01 8.29 -8.86
N CYS A 194 -40.85 9.33 -8.98
CA CYS A 194 -42.30 9.19 -9.09
C CYS A 194 -42.75 8.66 -10.47
N ASP A 195 -43.59 7.61 -10.47
CA ASP A 195 -44.17 6.96 -11.67
C ASP A 195 -45.32 7.75 -12.34
N GLY A 196 -45.69 8.91 -11.79
CA GLY A 196 -46.83 9.72 -12.24
C GLY A 196 -48.21 9.25 -11.75
N ASN A 197 -48.29 8.12 -11.04
CA ASN A 197 -49.50 7.64 -10.36
C ASN A 197 -49.44 7.82 -8.83
N GLY A 198 -48.37 8.44 -8.32
CA GLY A 198 -48.19 8.70 -6.89
C GLY A 198 -47.38 7.62 -6.17
N VAL A 199 -46.58 6.82 -6.89
CA VAL A 199 -45.74 5.75 -6.31
C VAL A 199 -44.26 6.02 -6.62
N CYS A 200 -43.39 5.87 -5.61
CA CYS A 200 -41.94 5.84 -5.80
C CYS A 200 -41.53 4.48 -6.38
N VAL A 201 -40.78 4.50 -7.48
CA VAL A 201 -40.25 3.29 -8.12
C VAL A 201 -38.72 3.38 -8.25
N PRO A 202 -38.00 2.27 -8.03
CA PRO A 202 -36.55 2.22 -8.22
C PRO A 202 -36.19 2.30 -9.71
N SER A 203 -35.17 3.08 -10.04
CA SER A 203 -34.53 3.02 -11.36
C SER A 203 -33.80 1.69 -11.48
N THR A 204 -34.29 0.81 -12.35
CA THR A 204 -33.74 -0.53 -12.53
C THR A 204 -33.38 -0.74 -13.99
N CYS A 205 -32.09 -0.69 -14.29
CA CYS A 205 -31.58 -1.02 -15.61
C CYS A 205 -32.01 -2.42 -16.04
N GLY A 206 -32.48 -2.53 -17.28
CA GLY A 206 -32.85 -3.77 -17.92
C GLY A 206 -34.27 -4.24 -17.62
N ASP A 207 -35.16 -3.34 -17.22
CA ASP A 207 -36.56 -3.67 -16.93
C ASP A 207 -37.53 -3.44 -18.11
N ALA A 208 -36.97 -3.08 -19.27
CA ALA A 208 -37.63 -2.73 -20.51
C ALA A 208 -38.39 -1.40 -20.47
N ALA A 209 -38.08 -0.51 -19.51
CA ALA A 209 -38.67 0.80 -19.39
C ALA A 209 -37.65 1.86 -18.93
N ILE A 210 -37.39 2.85 -19.78
CA ILE A 210 -36.61 4.03 -19.37
C ILE A 210 -37.35 4.75 -18.25
N SER A 211 -36.78 4.69 -17.04
CA SER A 211 -37.31 5.28 -15.84
C SER A 211 -36.20 5.96 -15.05
N GLY A 212 -36.54 6.78 -14.06
CA GLY A 212 -35.47 7.28 -13.20
C GLY A 212 -34.48 8.24 -13.90
N ALA A 213 -33.19 7.99 -13.65
CA ALA A 213 -32.05 8.68 -14.25
C ALA A 213 -31.46 7.94 -15.48
N GLU A 214 -32.13 6.89 -15.96
CA GLU A 214 -31.66 6.05 -17.07
C GLU A 214 -31.69 6.81 -18.40
N VAL A 215 -30.61 6.70 -19.19
CA VAL A 215 -30.54 7.32 -20.52
C VAL A 215 -31.06 6.36 -21.59
N CYS A 216 -30.93 5.06 -21.34
CA CYS A 216 -31.46 3.97 -22.15
C CYS A 216 -31.94 2.82 -21.26
N ASP A 217 -32.68 1.89 -21.87
CA ASP A 217 -33.02 0.57 -21.33
C ASP A 217 -33.42 -0.32 -22.51
N ASP A 218 -32.82 -1.51 -22.65
CA ASP A 218 -33.15 -2.48 -23.70
C ASP A 218 -33.76 -3.78 -23.18
N GLY A 219 -34.15 -3.81 -21.90
CA GLY A 219 -34.80 -4.94 -21.25
C GLY A 219 -33.85 -6.01 -20.73
N ASN A 220 -32.55 -5.72 -20.65
CA ASN A 220 -31.58 -6.56 -19.96
C ASN A 220 -30.37 -5.74 -19.43
N THR A 221 -29.37 -6.40 -18.86
CA THR A 221 -28.17 -5.76 -18.28
C THR A 221 -26.88 -6.29 -18.91
N ASP A 222 -26.96 -6.82 -20.13
CA ASP A 222 -25.80 -7.30 -20.88
C ASP A 222 -25.14 -6.10 -21.56
N ASP A 223 -23.86 -5.87 -21.30
CA ASP A 223 -23.17 -4.75 -21.93
C ASP A 223 -22.96 -4.99 -23.43
N GLY A 224 -23.14 -3.96 -24.25
CA GLY A 224 -22.82 -3.98 -25.68
C GLY A 224 -23.97 -4.30 -26.65
N ASP A 225 -25.21 -4.47 -26.18
CA ASP A 225 -26.36 -4.82 -27.03
C ASP A 225 -27.40 -3.69 -27.22
N GLY A 226 -27.11 -2.51 -26.67
CA GLY A 226 -27.92 -1.30 -26.88
C GLY A 226 -27.90 -0.37 -25.68
N CYS A 227 -27.93 -0.92 -24.48
CA CYS A 227 -27.85 -0.22 -23.21
C CYS A 227 -27.03 -1.01 -22.21
N ASP A 228 -25.96 -0.42 -21.71
CA ASP A 228 -25.07 -1.13 -20.80
C ASP A 228 -25.63 -1.14 -19.38
N SER A 229 -25.05 -1.98 -18.52
CA SER A 229 -25.50 -2.24 -17.15
C SER A 229 -25.52 -1.01 -16.22
N ASN A 230 -24.90 0.10 -16.64
CA ASN A 230 -24.95 1.40 -15.95
C ASN A 230 -26.00 2.38 -16.54
N CYS A 231 -26.87 1.90 -17.43
CA CYS A 231 -27.96 2.62 -18.08
C CYS A 231 -27.53 3.78 -18.98
N THR A 232 -26.35 3.61 -19.57
CA THR A 232 -25.84 4.48 -20.63
C THR A 232 -25.81 3.71 -21.95
N PRO A 233 -26.02 4.39 -23.09
CA PRO A 233 -25.96 3.74 -24.38
C PRO A 233 -24.58 3.11 -24.57
N THR A 234 -24.53 1.91 -25.15
CA THR A 234 -23.28 1.26 -25.52
C THR A 234 -22.38 2.19 -26.34
N GLY A 235 -21.13 2.31 -25.91
CA GLY A 235 -20.03 2.88 -26.69
C GLY A 235 -19.18 3.87 -25.91
N CYS A 236 -18.10 4.27 -26.57
CA CYS A 236 -17.00 5.01 -25.97
C CYS A 236 -17.37 6.21 -25.10
N GLY A 237 -16.74 6.25 -23.93
CA GLY A 237 -16.86 7.30 -22.92
C GLY A 237 -18.02 7.09 -21.96
N ASN A 238 -18.48 5.84 -21.80
CA ASN A 238 -19.60 5.48 -20.94
C ASN A 238 -19.18 4.72 -19.67
N GLY A 239 -17.90 4.40 -19.55
CA GLY A 239 -17.24 3.76 -18.41
C GLY A 239 -17.28 2.23 -18.44
N ILE A 240 -17.71 1.62 -19.55
CA ILE A 240 -17.82 0.17 -19.71
C ILE A 240 -17.14 -0.24 -21.03
N PRO A 241 -15.98 -0.92 -20.97
CA PRO A 241 -15.32 -1.43 -22.17
C PRO A 241 -16.15 -2.51 -22.87
N THR A 242 -16.67 -2.22 -24.07
CA THR A 242 -17.48 -3.14 -24.87
C THR A 242 -16.73 -3.67 -26.10
N PHE A 243 -17.39 -4.53 -26.90
CA PHE A 243 -16.75 -5.18 -28.05
C PHE A 243 -16.27 -4.17 -29.10
N GLY A 244 -14.95 -4.04 -29.24
CA GLY A 244 -14.30 -3.13 -30.20
C GLY A 244 -13.52 -1.99 -29.53
N GLU A 245 -13.64 -1.85 -28.22
CA GLU A 245 -12.95 -0.86 -27.39
C GLU A 245 -11.75 -1.52 -26.67
N GLU A 246 -10.65 -0.80 -26.55
CA GLU A 246 -9.47 -1.24 -25.78
C GLU A 246 -9.47 -0.68 -24.34
N CYS A 247 -10.19 0.41 -24.11
CA CYS A 247 -10.41 1.07 -22.83
C CYS A 247 -11.76 1.81 -22.88
N ASP A 248 -12.26 2.25 -21.72
CA ASP A 248 -13.32 3.26 -21.60
C ASP A 248 -13.23 3.90 -20.19
N ASP A 249 -12.92 5.18 -20.11
CA ASP A 249 -12.71 5.93 -18.85
C ASP A 249 -13.93 6.78 -18.44
N GLY A 250 -15.08 6.57 -19.09
CA GLY A 250 -16.31 7.28 -18.80
C GLY A 250 -16.37 8.69 -19.35
N ASN A 251 -15.46 9.06 -20.26
CA ASN A 251 -15.51 10.35 -20.93
C ASN A 251 -14.94 10.32 -22.37
N MET A 252 -14.96 11.45 -23.07
CA MET A 252 -14.52 11.58 -24.47
C MET A 252 -13.43 12.64 -24.63
N VAL A 253 -12.70 12.91 -23.54
CA VAL A 253 -11.57 13.82 -23.51
C VAL A 253 -10.42 13.14 -24.25
N GLU A 254 -9.58 13.96 -24.86
CA GLU A 254 -8.34 13.49 -25.47
C GLU A 254 -7.23 13.72 -24.45
N ASP A 255 -6.22 12.87 -24.51
CA ASP A 255 -5.01 12.96 -23.70
C ASP A 255 -5.15 12.59 -22.20
N ASP A 256 -6.13 11.77 -21.83
CA ASP A 256 -6.29 11.11 -20.51
C ASP A 256 -6.25 9.57 -20.62
N ASP A 257 -6.80 8.81 -19.66
CA ASP A 257 -6.60 7.35 -19.58
C ASP A 257 -7.18 6.58 -20.79
N CYS A 258 -8.08 7.20 -21.56
CA CYS A 258 -8.64 6.61 -22.77
C CYS A 258 -8.99 7.67 -23.82
N THR A 259 -8.49 7.53 -25.06
CA THR A 259 -8.85 8.47 -26.15
C THR A 259 -10.34 8.47 -26.46
N SER A 260 -10.81 9.51 -27.15
CA SER A 260 -12.19 9.59 -27.69
C SER A 260 -12.53 8.52 -28.74
N THR A 261 -11.57 7.67 -29.10
CA THR A 261 -11.76 6.52 -30.00
C THR A 261 -11.60 5.18 -29.28
N CYS A 262 -11.59 5.18 -27.95
CA CYS A 262 -11.47 4.03 -27.07
C CYS A 262 -10.23 3.18 -27.38
N LYS A 263 -9.13 3.92 -27.55
CA LYS A 263 -7.75 3.42 -27.57
C LYS A 263 -7.03 3.92 -26.34
N VAL A 264 -6.22 3.04 -25.76
CA VAL A 264 -5.37 3.36 -24.61
C VAL A 264 -4.50 4.55 -24.99
N TYR A 265 -4.59 5.61 -24.20
CA TYR A 265 -3.73 6.77 -24.31
C TYR A 265 -2.80 6.77 -23.11
N GLY A 266 -1.52 6.97 -23.38
CA GLY A 266 -0.47 6.72 -22.42
C GLY A 266 -0.20 5.24 -22.16
N CYS A 267 0.11 4.91 -20.89
CA CYS A 267 0.86 3.72 -20.53
C CYS A 267 0.36 2.43 -21.15
N GLY A 268 1.29 1.63 -21.68
CA GLY A 268 1.01 0.33 -22.29
C GLY A 268 0.56 0.42 -23.75
N ASN A 269 0.75 1.56 -24.42
CA ASN A 269 0.41 1.74 -25.84
C ASN A 269 1.62 1.53 -26.79
N GLY A 270 2.81 1.32 -26.23
CA GLY A 270 4.08 1.07 -26.91
C GLY A 270 4.79 2.34 -27.36
N ILE A 271 4.36 3.52 -26.91
CA ILE A 271 4.84 4.82 -27.34
C ILE A 271 5.01 5.73 -26.12
N VAL A 272 6.26 6.03 -25.76
CA VAL A 272 6.55 7.00 -24.69
C VAL A 272 6.10 8.41 -25.12
N GLU A 273 5.04 8.93 -24.49
CA GLU A 273 4.50 10.26 -24.76
C GLU A 273 4.05 11.02 -23.49
N GLY A 274 3.79 12.33 -23.60
CA GLY A 274 3.35 13.14 -22.47
C GLY A 274 4.33 13.18 -21.28
N THR A 275 3.91 12.65 -20.12
CA THR A 275 4.66 12.64 -18.84
C THR A 275 5.25 11.27 -18.48
N GLU A 276 5.23 10.32 -19.42
CA GLU A 276 5.67 8.95 -19.18
C GLU A 276 7.19 8.85 -19.10
N ALA A 277 7.67 8.02 -18.16
CA ALA A 277 9.09 7.69 -18.08
C ALA A 277 9.48 6.53 -19.00
N CYS A 278 8.53 5.63 -19.29
CA CYS A 278 8.67 4.43 -20.11
C CYS A 278 7.31 4.02 -20.71
N ASP A 279 7.31 3.10 -21.66
CA ASP A 279 6.11 2.38 -22.16
C ASP A 279 6.59 1.14 -22.95
N ASP A 280 6.20 -0.06 -22.54
CA ASP A 280 6.58 -1.33 -23.19
C ASP A 280 5.45 -2.00 -24.00
N GLY A 281 4.33 -1.30 -24.19
CA GLY A 281 3.20 -1.78 -24.96
C GLY A 281 2.25 -2.72 -24.21
N ASN A 282 2.34 -2.80 -22.89
CA ASN A 282 1.37 -3.49 -22.06
C ASN A 282 1.27 -2.91 -20.61
N PHE A 283 0.46 -3.53 -19.75
CA PHE A 283 0.20 -3.08 -18.35
C PHE A 283 0.70 -4.10 -17.30
N VAL A 284 1.66 -4.96 -17.65
CA VAL A 284 2.23 -5.94 -16.72
C VAL A 284 3.35 -5.26 -15.93
N ASP A 285 3.17 -5.15 -14.62
CA ASP A 285 4.22 -4.64 -13.75
C ASP A 285 5.47 -5.56 -13.83
N GLY A 286 6.66 -4.96 -13.98
CA GLY A 286 7.94 -5.67 -13.91
C GLY A 286 8.56 -6.17 -15.22
N ASP A 287 7.99 -5.88 -16.41
CA ASP A 287 8.53 -6.36 -17.70
C ASP A 287 9.13 -5.27 -18.62
N GLY A 288 9.36 -4.07 -18.07
CA GLY A 288 10.03 -2.96 -18.75
C GLY A 288 9.43 -1.60 -18.42
N CYS A 289 8.14 -1.54 -18.13
CA CYS A 289 7.45 -0.38 -17.61
C CYS A 289 6.26 -0.79 -16.73
N ASP A 290 6.17 -0.27 -15.51
CA ASP A 290 5.01 -0.54 -14.64
C ASP A 290 3.74 0.07 -15.26
N SER A 291 2.58 -0.46 -14.87
CA SER A 291 1.25 0.05 -15.23
C SER A 291 1.01 1.53 -14.86
N ASN A 292 1.88 2.13 -14.05
CA ASN A 292 1.86 3.55 -13.67
C ASN A 292 2.88 4.41 -14.45
N CYS A 293 3.49 3.85 -15.50
CA CYS A 293 4.48 4.50 -16.35
C CYS A 293 5.74 4.97 -15.64
N THR A 294 6.13 4.21 -14.62
CA THR A 294 7.44 4.29 -13.98
C THR A 294 8.30 3.10 -14.40
N MET A 295 9.61 3.34 -14.54
CA MET A 295 10.56 2.31 -14.93
C MET A 295 10.50 1.15 -13.94
N THR A 296 10.27 -0.05 -14.46
CA THR A 296 10.43 -1.28 -13.72
C THR A 296 11.74 -1.93 -14.04
N GLY A 297 12.34 -2.51 -13.00
CA GLY A 297 13.65 -3.08 -13.12
C GLY A 297 14.71 -2.00 -13.37
N CYS A 298 15.73 -2.39 -14.12
CA CYS A 298 17.03 -1.77 -13.98
C CYS A 298 17.09 -0.27 -14.25
N GLY A 299 17.73 0.45 -13.34
CA GLY A 299 17.98 1.88 -13.42
C GLY A 299 16.84 2.72 -12.88
N ASN A 300 15.96 2.15 -12.06
CA ASN A 300 14.85 2.87 -11.43
C ASN A 300 15.17 3.36 -10.01
N GLY A 301 16.38 3.11 -9.53
CA GLY A 301 16.88 3.50 -8.22
C GLY A 301 16.37 2.63 -7.08
N ALA A 302 15.77 1.47 -7.36
CA ALA A 302 15.27 0.51 -6.38
C ALA A 302 15.83 -0.89 -6.67
N LEU A 303 16.07 -1.68 -5.62
CA LEU A 303 16.56 -3.06 -5.77
C LEU A 303 15.41 -4.06 -5.69
N SER A 304 15.19 -4.79 -6.79
CA SER A 304 14.21 -5.88 -6.93
C SER A 304 14.84 -7.24 -6.63
N SER A 305 14.04 -8.31 -6.48
CA SER A 305 14.54 -9.65 -6.15
C SER A 305 15.45 -10.26 -7.21
N ASP A 306 15.35 -9.79 -8.45
CA ASP A 306 16.09 -10.30 -9.61
C ASP A 306 17.26 -9.38 -10.03
N GLU A 307 17.53 -8.32 -9.25
CA GLU A 307 18.59 -7.33 -9.50
C GLU A 307 19.78 -7.53 -8.56
N GLY A 308 21.00 -7.49 -9.10
CA GLY A 308 22.24 -7.52 -8.30
C GLY A 308 22.70 -6.13 -7.86
N CYS A 309 22.24 -5.08 -8.52
CA CYS A 309 22.45 -3.67 -8.22
C CYS A 309 21.37 -2.84 -8.93
N ASP A 310 21.25 -1.55 -8.59
CA ASP A 310 20.52 -0.54 -9.36
C ASP A 310 21.07 0.85 -8.99
N ASP A 311 21.71 1.55 -9.92
CA ASP A 311 22.37 2.84 -9.71
C ASP A 311 21.64 4.03 -10.35
N GLU A 312 20.30 3.97 -10.39
CA GLU A 312 19.40 4.98 -10.96
C GLU A 312 19.54 5.19 -12.46
N ASN A 313 20.30 4.34 -13.16
CA ASN A 313 20.46 4.46 -14.60
C ASN A 313 20.76 3.11 -15.29
N MET A 314 20.91 3.12 -16.62
CA MET A 314 21.18 1.93 -17.44
C MET A 314 22.46 2.10 -18.28
N MET A 315 23.44 2.85 -17.77
CA MET A 315 24.72 3.07 -18.45
C MET A 315 25.65 1.91 -18.12
N ASP A 316 26.24 1.27 -19.13
CA ASP A 316 27.36 0.37 -18.86
C ASP A 316 28.62 1.18 -18.54
N GLY A 317 29.43 0.72 -17.59
CA GLY A 317 30.75 1.23 -17.23
C GLY A 317 30.80 2.15 -16.00
N ASP A 318 29.70 2.30 -15.27
CA ASP A 318 29.61 3.10 -14.03
C ASP A 318 29.33 2.27 -12.76
N GLY A 319 29.38 0.94 -12.90
CA GLY A 319 29.36 -0.02 -11.79
C GLY A 319 28.12 -0.89 -11.73
N CYS A 320 26.98 -0.44 -12.26
CA CYS A 320 25.81 -1.28 -12.46
C CYS A 320 25.43 -1.33 -13.94
N SER A 321 25.54 -2.49 -14.57
CA SER A 321 25.25 -2.62 -16.00
C SER A 321 23.79 -2.32 -16.34
N ALA A 322 23.50 -2.10 -17.63
CA ALA A 322 22.14 -1.93 -18.15
C ALA A 322 21.19 -3.14 -17.90
N THR A 323 21.72 -4.25 -17.36
CA THR A 323 20.97 -5.45 -16.98
C THR A 323 20.93 -5.69 -15.46
N CYS A 324 21.30 -4.68 -14.68
CA CYS A 324 21.32 -4.67 -13.22
C CYS A 324 22.13 -5.81 -12.61
N GLN A 325 23.24 -6.08 -13.28
CA GLN A 325 24.31 -6.90 -12.76
C GLN A 325 25.49 -5.98 -12.42
N PRO A 326 26.11 -6.13 -11.23
CA PRO A 326 27.33 -5.43 -10.89
C PRO A 326 28.40 -5.69 -11.96
N GLU A 327 29.12 -4.64 -12.32
CA GLU A 327 30.14 -4.73 -13.35
C GLU A 327 31.46 -5.32 -12.84
N ALA A 328 32.30 -5.81 -13.75
CA ALA A 328 33.59 -6.38 -13.40
C ALA A 328 34.48 -5.36 -12.66
N ASP A 329 35.10 -5.81 -11.56
CA ASP A 329 35.91 -4.97 -10.66
C ASP A 329 35.13 -3.90 -9.87
N TRP A 330 33.79 -3.95 -9.85
CA TRP A 330 32.96 -3.08 -9.00
C TRP A 330 32.30 -3.85 -7.85
N GLN A 331 32.16 -3.20 -6.70
CA GLN A 331 31.40 -3.68 -5.54
C GLN A 331 30.20 -2.75 -5.33
N CYS A 332 28.99 -3.29 -5.44
CA CYS A 332 27.76 -2.53 -5.27
C CYS A 332 27.17 -2.73 -3.87
N THR A 333 26.93 -1.65 -3.15
CA THR A 333 26.28 -1.68 -1.84
C THR A 333 24.76 -1.72 -2.00
N THR A 334 24.19 -2.92 -1.96
CA THR A 334 22.74 -3.17 -2.13
C THR A 334 21.88 -2.81 -0.92
N ASN A 335 22.50 -2.58 0.25
CA ASN A 335 21.81 -2.06 1.44
C ASN A 335 21.58 -0.54 1.39
N GLN A 336 22.13 0.13 0.38
CA GLN A 336 21.85 1.53 0.06
C GLN A 336 21.00 1.57 -1.20
N ILE A 337 19.97 2.42 -1.21
CA ILE A 337 19.02 2.56 -2.31
C ILE A 337 19.03 4.04 -2.71
N PRO A 338 19.49 4.39 -3.93
CA PRO A 338 20.04 3.49 -4.96
C PRO A 338 21.34 2.79 -4.55
N SER A 339 21.69 1.72 -5.26
CA SER A 339 22.95 0.99 -5.08
C SER A 339 24.12 1.93 -5.35
N VAL A 340 25.08 1.94 -4.43
CA VAL A 340 26.34 2.66 -4.62
C VAL A 340 27.39 1.66 -5.05
N CYS A 341 27.80 1.72 -6.31
CA CYS A 341 28.88 0.91 -6.85
C CYS A 341 30.18 1.72 -6.81
N THR A 342 31.22 1.13 -6.21
CA THR A 342 32.58 1.65 -6.27
C THR A 342 33.47 0.61 -6.92
N LEU A 343 34.55 1.06 -7.57
CA LEU A 343 35.61 0.16 -7.97
C LEU A 343 36.11 -0.60 -6.72
N SER A 344 36.70 -1.76 -6.94
CA SER A 344 37.29 -2.60 -5.89
C SER A 344 38.76 -2.78 -6.17
N GLU A 345 39.57 -2.83 -5.11
CA GLU A 345 41.00 -3.11 -5.26
C GLU A 345 41.20 -4.60 -5.57
N THR A 346 41.26 -4.93 -6.87
CA THR A 346 41.46 -6.30 -7.31
C THR A 346 42.92 -6.65 -7.60
N ASP A 347 43.80 -5.69 -7.91
CA ASP A 347 45.24 -5.91 -8.14
C ASP A 347 46.03 -5.70 -6.83
N CYS A 348 46.14 -6.76 -6.03
CA CYS A 348 46.66 -6.67 -4.67
C CYS A 348 48.18 -6.57 -4.56
N GLY A 349 48.88 -6.06 -5.58
CA GLY A 349 50.33 -5.94 -5.57
C GLY A 349 50.93 -4.90 -6.52
N ASP A 350 50.14 -3.98 -7.08
CA ASP A 350 50.62 -2.94 -8.00
C ASP A 350 50.98 -1.61 -7.30
N GLY A 351 50.62 -1.45 -6.03
CA GLY A 351 50.87 -0.24 -5.23
C GLY A 351 49.94 0.93 -5.54
N MET A 352 48.81 0.67 -6.19
CA MET A 352 47.77 1.65 -6.51
C MET A 352 46.58 1.52 -5.54
N ASP A 353 45.75 2.56 -5.54
CA ASP A 353 44.54 2.75 -4.72
C ASP A 353 43.41 2.89 -5.75
N ASN A 354 42.89 1.75 -6.22
CA ASN A 354 42.05 1.64 -7.41
C ASN A 354 40.59 1.99 -7.13
N ASP A 355 40.13 1.82 -5.88
CA ASP A 355 38.82 2.28 -5.40
C ASP A 355 38.87 3.68 -4.77
N ASN A 356 40.08 4.20 -4.54
CA ASN A 356 40.37 5.54 -4.06
C ASN A 356 39.87 5.78 -2.62
N ASP A 357 39.83 4.72 -1.80
CA ASP A 357 39.44 4.74 -0.38
C ASP A 357 40.59 5.17 0.57
N GLY A 358 41.82 5.20 0.04
CA GLY A 358 43.03 5.61 0.73
C GLY A 358 43.88 4.46 1.27
N MET A 359 43.50 3.21 1.02
CA MET A 359 44.31 2.01 1.22
C MET A 359 44.88 1.52 -0.13
N THR A 360 45.83 0.58 -0.09
CA THR A 360 46.52 0.07 -1.29
C THR A 360 46.89 -1.38 -1.06
N ASP A 361 46.78 -2.22 -2.09
CA ASP A 361 47.19 -3.63 -2.06
C ASP A 361 46.62 -4.38 -0.83
N VAL A 362 47.43 -5.26 -0.22
CA VAL A 362 47.13 -6.00 1.01
C VAL A 362 46.79 -5.15 2.25
N ALA A 363 47.00 -3.83 2.23
CA ALA A 363 46.50 -2.98 3.30
C ALA A 363 44.99 -2.74 3.18
N ASP A 364 44.46 -2.91 1.98
CA ASP A 364 43.06 -2.81 1.63
C ASP A 364 42.25 -4.03 2.12
N SER A 365 40.99 -3.79 2.49
CA SER A 365 40.06 -4.86 2.84
C SER A 365 39.65 -5.73 1.66
N ASP A 366 39.60 -5.20 0.44
CA ASP A 366 39.24 -5.96 -0.77
C ASP A 366 40.32 -7.01 -1.08
N CYS A 367 41.55 -6.69 -0.74
CA CYS A 367 42.72 -7.57 -0.83
C CYS A 367 42.97 -8.43 0.42
N ALA A 368 42.01 -8.53 1.35
CA ALA A 368 42.23 -9.26 2.61
C ALA A 368 42.69 -10.71 2.39
N LEU A 369 42.16 -11.40 1.37
CA LEU A 369 42.56 -12.78 1.05
C LEU A 369 44.05 -12.89 0.69
N ALA A 370 44.64 -11.86 0.06
CA ALA A 370 46.06 -11.85 -0.29
C ALA A 370 46.97 -11.90 0.94
N ASN A 371 46.50 -11.49 2.13
CA ASN A 371 47.24 -11.62 3.40
C ASN A 371 47.22 -13.05 3.97
N GLU A 372 46.23 -13.86 3.58
CA GLU A 372 46.03 -15.21 4.12
C GLU A 372 46.75 -16.28 3.29
N ILE A 373 47.12 -15.96 2.06
CA ILE A 373 47.73 -16.89 1.10
C ILE A 373 49.19 -16.53 0.84
N PHE A 374 49.97 -17.55 0.43
CA PHE A 374 51.32 -17.28 -0.05
C PHE A 374 51.27 -16.45 -1.34
N GLY A 375 52.09 -15.39 -1.40
CA GLY A 375 52.22 -14.52 -2.58
C GLY A 375 52.53 -15.25 -3.89
N CYS A 376 52.31 -14.58 -5.02
CA CYS A 376 52.62 -15.10 -6.35
C CYS A 376 54.12 -15.14 -6.64
N ASN A 377 54.53 -15.91 -7.65
CA ASN A 377 55.94 -15.96 -8.05
C ASN A 377 56.35 -14.65 -8.75
N ALA A 378 57.67 -14.44 -8.87
CA ALA A 378 58.19 -13.28 -9.58
C ALA A 378 57.73 -13.24 -11.05
N GLY A 379 57.07 -12.14 -11.43
CA GLY A 379 56.53 -11.94 -12.78
C GLY A 379 55.06 -12.34 -12.93
N GLU A 380 54.41 -12.76 -11.84
CA GLU A 380 52.96 -12.96 -11.74
C GLU A 380 52.35 -11.85 -10.90
N THR A 381 51.10 -11.49 -11.21
CA THR A 381 50.30 -10.53 -10.45
C THR A 381 49.23 -11.27 -9.64
N MET A 382 48.96 -10.79 -8.43
CA MET A 382 47.93 -11.34 -7.54
C MET A 382 46.63 -10.57 -7.75
N TYR A 383 45.62 -11.23 -8.27
CA TYR A 383 44.27 -10.68 -8.33
C TYR A 383 43.39 -11.29 -7.25
N VAL A 384 42.68 -10.48 -6.48
CA VAL A 384 41.65 -10.93 -5.54
C VAL A 384 40.32 -10.35 -5.97
N MET A 385 39.31 -11.21 -6.09
CA MET A 385 37.96 -10.81 -6.47
C MET A 385 36.98 -11.43 -5.48
N SER A 386 35.96 -10.68 -5.10
CA SER A 386 34.93 -11.11 -4.14
C SER A 386 33.56 -11.13 -4.81
N SER A 387 32.75 -12.10 -4.41
CA SER A 387 31.39 -12.27 -4.91
C SER A 387 30.49 -11.11 -4.50
N VAL A 388 29.73 -10.60 -5.47
CA VAL A 388 28.80 -9.47 -5.30
C VAL A 388 27.33 -9.90 -5.42
N ASP A 389 27.07 -11.08 -5.98
CA ASP A 389 25.73 -11.61 -6.26
C ASP A 389 25.20 -12.53 -5.15
N VAL A 390 25.69 -12.38 -3.92
CA VAL A 390 25.36 -13.18 -2.74
C VAL A 390 24.74 -12.31 -1.64
N PRO A 391 23.87 -12.84 -0.76
CA PRO A 391 23.61 -14.26 -0.52
C PRO A 391 22.73 -14.93 -1.58
N LYS A 392 23.06 -16.17 -1.96
CA LYS A 392 22.21 -17.02 -2.81
C LYS A 392 21.65 -18.19 -2.05
N SER A 393 20.36 -18.47 -2.20
CA SER A 393 19.72 -19.66 -1.63
C SER A 393 20.22 -20.92 -2.31
N VAL A 394 20.51 -21.93 -1.51
CA VAL A 394 20.75 -23.31 -1.94
C VAL A 394 19.52 -24.10 -1.49
N ALA A 395 18.69 -24.48 -2.45
CA ALA A 395 17.47 -25.25 -2.20
C ALA A 395 17.70 -26.74 -2.47
N ASP A 396 16.86 -27.58 -1.86
CA ASP A 396 16.92 -29.02 -2.00
C ASP A 396 16.86 -29.48 -3.48
N GLU A 397 17.69 -30.45 -3.86
CA GLU A 397 17.80 -31.00 -5.22
C GLU A 397 18.06 -29.94 -6.33
N GLU A 398 18.63 -28.79 -5.97
CA GLU A 398 18.93 -27.68 -6.90
C GLU A 398 20.42 -27.30 -6.90
N VAL A 399 20.88 -26.80 -8.05
CA VAL A 399 22.24 -26.25 -8.21
C VAL A 399 22.13 -24.75 -8.43
N VAL A 400 22.79 -23.99 -7.56
CA VAL A 400 22.93 -22.54 -7.69
C VAL A 400 24.31 -22.16 -8.20
N LEU A 401 24.37 -21.12 -9.02
CA LEU A 401 25.61 -20.53 -9.54
C LEU A 401 25.75 -19.11 -8.98
N SER A 402 26.87 -18.81 -8.34
CA SER A 402 27.31 -17.45 -8.02
C SER A 402 28.52 -17.11 -8.89
N ARG A 403 28.54 -15.92 -9.48
CA ARG A 403 29.46 -15.56 -10.57
C ARG A 403 30.36 -14.38 -10.20
N ILE A 404 31.60 -14.42 -10.67
CA ILE A 404 32.57 -13.32 -10.62
C ILE A 404 33.09 -13.12 -12.04
N THR A 405 32.99 -11.90 -12.56
CA THR A 405 33.60 -11.54 -13.84
C THR A 405 34.98 -10.96 -13.60
N ALA A 406 36.01 -11.67 -14.07
CA ALA A 406 37.40 -11.21 -14.03
C ALA A 406 37.73 -10.45 -15.32
N SER A 407 38.37 -9.29 -15.21
CA SER A 407 38.80 -8.45 -16.36
C SER A 407 40.32 -8.39 -16.47
N HIS A 408 41.01 -9.49 -16.14
CA HIS A 408 42.46 -9.53 -15.96
C HIS A 408 43.13 -10.37 -17.07
N PRO A 409 43.68 -9.75 -18.12
CA PRO A 409 44.25 -10.48 -19.25
C PRO A 409 45.54 -11.21 -18.84
N GLY A 410 45.53 -12.54 -18.98
CA GLY A 410 46.69 -13.36 -18.67
C GLY A 410 46.35 -14.84 -18.55
N LEU A 411 47.34 -15.61 -18.10
CA LEU A 411 47.22 -17.04 -17.84
C LEU A 411 47.28 -17.33 -16.35
N VAL A 412 46.34 -18.12 -15.85
CA VAL A 412 46.31 -18.58 -14.46
C VAL A 412 47.56 -19.42 -14.17
N LYS A 413 48.23 -19.12 -13.05
CA LYS A 413 49.37 -19.88 -12.51
C LYS A 413 49.06 -20.52 -11.16
N ARG A 414 48.07 -19.97 -10.46
CA ARG A 414 47.51 -20.51 -9.22
C ARG A 414 46.11 -19.93 -9.03
N ALA A 415 45.21 -20.74 -8.49
CA ALA A 415 43.90 -20.30 -8.02
C ALA A 415 43.75 -20.70 -6.55
N VAL A 416 43.07 -19.86 -5.77
CA VAL A 416 42.72 -20.09 -4.37
C VAL A 416 41.30 -19.58 -4.15
N VAL A 417 40.46 -20.37 -3.50
CA VAL A 417 39.05 -20.01 -3.23
C VAL A 417 38.85 -19.90 -1.74
N LYS A 418 38.26 -18.81 -1.26
CA LYS A 418 37.77 -18.69 0.11
C LYS A 418 36.26 -18.58 0.09
N LEU A 419 35.54 -19.35 0.90
CA LEU A 419 34.08 -19.34 0.89
C LEU A 419 33.46 -19.49 2.29
N SER A 420 32.22 -19.00 2.39
CA SER A 420 31.35 -19.13 3.55
C SER A 420 29.95 -19.54 3.08
N ILE A 421 29.52 -20.74 3.47
CA ILE A 421 28.21 -21.32 3.14
C ILE A 421 27.55 -21.76 4.44
N THR A 422 26.30 -21.36 4.66
CA THR A 422 25.49 -21.94 5.73
C THR A 422 24.63 -23.06 5.21
N HIS A 423 24.77 -24.23 5.81
CA HIS A 423 23.98 -25.42 5.49
C HIS A 423 23.84 -26.32 6.72
N PRO A 424 22.65 -26.87 7.02
CA PRO A 424 22.45 -27.78 8.14
C PRO A 424 23.20 -29.11 8.01
N PHE A 425 23.33 -29.66 6.80
CA PHE A 425 24.14 -30.86 6.54
C PHE A 425 25.05 -30.61 5.35
N VAL A 426 26.36 -30.47 5.57
CA VAL A 426 27.29 -30.17 4.46
C VAL A 426 27.66 -31.39 3.64
N THR A 427 27.28 -32.59 4.07
CA THR A 427 27.33 -33.82 3.26
C THR A 427 26.41 -33.83 2.08
N ASP A 428 25.46 -32.91 2.06
CA ASP A 428 24.45 -32.84 1.00
C ASP A 428 24.96 -31.89 -0.11
N LEU A 429 26.08 -31.21 0.15
CA LEU A 429 26.61 -30.18 -0.73
C LEU A 429 27.67 -30.68 -1.70
N ASP A 430 27.45 -30.34 -2.97
CA ASP A 430 28.37 -30.42 -4.09
C ASP A 430 28.89 -29.03 -4.43
N ILE A 431 30.17 -28.77 -4.14
CA ILE A 431 30.80 -27.45 -4.34
C ILE A 431 31.90 -27.55 -5.38
N ALA A 432 31.81 -26.77 -6.44
CA ALA A 432 32.83 -26.71 -7.49
C ALA A 432 33.13 -25.28 -7.94
N LEU A 433 34.37 -25.06 -8.39
CA LEU A 433 34.75 -23.86 -9.13
C LEU A 433 34.72 -24.18 -10.63
N VAL A 434 34.09 -23.32 -11.42
CA VAL A 434 34.03 -23.42 -12.88
C VAL A 434 34.77 -22.23 -13.49
N SER A 435 35.74 -22.53 -14.37
CA SER A 435 36.53 -21.51 -15.07
C SER A 435 35.79 -20.91 -16.28
N PRO A 436 36.26 -19.78 -16.83
CA PRO A 436 35.73 -19.19 -18.05
C PRO A 436 35.81 -20.13 -19.27
N PHE A 437 36.71 -21.12 -19.23
CA PHE A 437 36.83 -22.14 -20.30
C PHE A 437 35.90 -23.35 -20.08
N GLY A 438 35.17 -23.39 -18.96
CA GLY A 438 34.26 -24.46 -18.58
C GLY A 438 34.93 -25.61 -17.82
N THR A 439 36.17 -25.45 -17.37
CA THR A 439 36.84 -26.45 -16.53
C THR A 439 36.22 -26.41 -15.14
N ARG A 440 35.58 -27.52 -14.73
CA ARG A 440 34.96 -27.70 -13.42
C ARG A 440 35.92 -28.43 -12.48
N VAL A 441 36.25 -27.82 -11.34
CA VAL A 441 37.11 -28.39 -10.29
C VAL A 441 36.27 -28.57 -9.03
N ALA A 442 36.08 -29.82 -8.59
CA ALA A 442 35.36 -30.08 -7.34
C ALA A 442 36.19 -29.63 -6.14
N LEU A 443 35.64 -28.72 -5.34
CA LEU A 443 36.27 -28.26 -4.09
C LEU A 443 35.94 -29.23 -2.95
N SER A 444 34.66 -29.59 -2.84
CA SER A 444 34.13 -30.53 -1.86
C SER A 444 32.85 -31.16 -2.38
N THR A 445 32.75 -32.49 -2.36
CA THR A 445 31.53 -33.25 -2.66
C THR A 445 31.27 -34.22 -1.52
N ASP A 446 30.09 -34.15 -0.93
CA ASP A 446 29.61 -35.06 0.13
C ASP A 446 30.50 -35.17 1.37
N ASN A 447 31.21 -34.09 1.73
CA ASN A 447 32.15 -34.10 2.86
C ASN A 447 31.55 -33.43 4.10
N GLY A 448 31.97 -33.89 5.28
CA GLY A 448 31.69 -33.23 6.56
C GLY A 448 30.77 -33.98 7.53
N GLU A 449 30.33 -35.19 7.16
CA GLU A 449 29.35 -35.99 7.92
C GLU A 449 28.12 -35.14 8.31
N ASP A 450 27.49 -35.41 9.46
CA ASP A 450 26.33 -34.64 9.96
C ASP A 450 26.70 -33.21 10.44
N GLY A 451 27.86 -32.68 10.03
CA GLY A 451 28.32 -31.36 10.42
C GLY A 451 27.66 -30.25 9.60
N MET A 452 27.75 -29.03 10.13
CA MET A 452 27.12 -27.84 9.56
C MET A 452 28.15 -26.86 9.01
N ASN A 453 27.82 -26.19 7.94
CA ASN A 453 28.50 -25.00 7.38
C ASN A 453 29.95 -25.17 6.88
N TYR A 454 30.27 -24.31 5.93
CA TYR A 454 31.62 -23.86 5.61
C TYR A 454 31.77 -22.43 6.13
N THR A 455 32.75 -22.15 6.98
CA THR A 455 32.95 -20.82 7.58
C THR A 455 34.38 -20.37 7.33
N ASP A 456 34.53 -19.38 6.44
CA ASP A 456 35.82 -18.86 5.98
C ASP A 456 36.77 -20.00 5.58
N THR A 457 36.23 -20.98 4.85
CA THR A 457 36.99 -22.14 4.38
C THR A 457 37.82 -21.74 3.18
N LEU A 458 39.12 -22.00 3.26
CA LEU A 458 40.10 -21.69 2.23
C LEU A 458 40.48 -22.98 1.50
N PHE A 459 40.26 -23.03 0.19
CA PHE A 459 40.69 -24.11 -0.69
C PHE A 459 41.92 -23.69 -1.48
N ASP A 460 43.03 -24.40 -1.25
CA ASP A 460 44.32 -24.15 -1.88
C ASP A 460 45.11 -25.46 -1.97
N ASP A 461 45.73 -25.73 -3.12
CA ASP A 461 46.58 -26.91 -3.32
C ASP A 461 47.82 -26.91 -2.40
N ALA A 462 48.17 -25.76 -1.82
CA ALA A 462 49.25 -25.65 -0.83
C ALA A 462 48.83 -26.06 0.59
N CYS A 463 47.53 -26.26 0.86
CA CYS A 463 47.07 -26.70 2.18
C CYS A 463 47.54 -28.12 2.47
N MET A 464 47.84 -28.41 3.75
CA MET A 464 48.31 -29.75 4.15
C MET A 464 47.18 -30.75 4.43
N THR A 465 46.02 -30.25 4.87
CA THR A 465 44.88 -31.07 5.26
C THR A 465 43.99 -31.26 4.04
N SER A 466 43.70 -32.49 3.63
CA SER A 466 42.71 -32.73 2.57
C SER A 466 41.30 -32.48 3.09
N ILE A 467 40.40 -32.02 2.22
CA ILE A 467 38.98 -31.84 2.57
C ILE A 467 38.34 -33.13 3.10
N TYR A 468 38.77 -34.30 2.61
CA TYR A 468 38.32 -35.62 3.08
C TYR A 468 38.68 -35.92 4.55
N GLU A 469 39.72 -35.28 5.08
CA GLU A 469 40.17 -35.45 6.47
C GLU A 469 39.65 -34.35 7.39
N GLY A 470 38.99 -33.32 6.83
CA GLY A 470 38.36 -32.27 7.60
C GLY A 470 37.08 -32.72 8.28
N THR A 471 36.64 -31.93 9.25
CA THR A 471 35.38 -32.15 9.98
C THR A 471 34.60 -30.84 10.02
N ALA A 472 33.31 -30.89 9.71
CA ALA A 472 32.48 -29.69 9.76
C ALA A 472 32.21 -29.23 11.21
N PRO A 473 32.03 -27.90 11.46
CA PRO A 473 32.10 -26.82 10.49
C PRO A 473 33.49 -26.68 9.89
N PHE A 474 33.56 -26.63 8.56
CA PHE A 474 34.83 -26.50 7.89
C PHE A 474 35.32 -25.07 8.13
N THR A 475 36.45 -24.96 8.82
CA THR A 475 37.15 -23.69 9.08
C THR A 475 38.62 -23.88 8.77
N GLY A 476 39.24 -22.91 8.08
CA GLY A 476 40.66 -22.95 7.74
C GLY A 476 40.98 -23.49 6.34
N CYS A 477 42.22 -23.93 6.15
CA CYS A 477 42.83 -24.26 4.86
C CYS A 477 42.71 -25.76 4.56
N TYR A 478 42.10 -26.11 3.42
CA TYR A 478 41.98 -27.47 2.91
C TYR A 478 42.49 -27.60 1.49
N TRP A 479 43.16 -28.72 1.20
CA TRP A 479 43.40 -29.15 -0.16
C TRP A 479 42.06 -29.63 -0.72
N PRO A 480 41.57 -29.04 -1.83
CA PRO A 480 40.31 -29.41 -2.46
C PRO A 480 40.26 -30.88 -2.91
N GLN A 481 39.06 -31.35 -3.23
CA GLN A 481 38.84 -32.69 -3.74
C GLN A 481 39.56 -32.95 -5.07
N ASP A 482 39.38 -32.07 -6.05
CA ASP A 482 40.19 -32.00 -7.27
C ASP A 482 41.18 -30.83 -7.16
N PRO A 483 42.43 -30.98 -7.64
CA PRO A 483 43.44 -29.94 -7.49
C PRO A 483 43.14 -28.71 -8.36
N LEU A 484 43.24 -27.52 -7.76
CA LEU A 484 43.07 -26.24 -8.45
C LEU A 484 44.12 -25.99 -9.54
N LEU A 485 45.25 -26.72 -9.53
CA LEU A 485 46.25 -26.68 -10.60
C LEU A 485 45.67 -27.05 -11.96
N MET A 486 44.52 -27.73 -12.03
CA MET A 486 43.83 -28.02 -13.28
C MET A 486 43.50 -26.76 -14.10
N LEU A 487 43.44 -25.60 -13.44
CA LEU A 487 43.16 -24.30 -14.03
C LEU A 487 44.41 -23.60 -14.59
N VAL A 488 45.61 -24.15 -14.34
CA VAL A 488 46.87 -23.54 -14.77
C VAL A 488 46.96 -23.49 -16.28
N ASP A 489 47.43 -22.36 -16.80
CA ASP A 489 47.53 -22.00 -18.22
C ASP A 489 46.18 -21.78 -18.94
N GLU A 490 45.06 -21.76 -18.21
CA GLU A 490 43.80 -21.21 -18.74
C GLU A 490 43.78 -19.68 -18.67
N ALA A 491 42.89 -19.06 -19.46
CA ALA A 491 42.68 -17.63 -19.41
C ALA A 491 42.12 -17.22 -18.04
N ALA A 492 42.72 -16.21 -17.43
CA ALA A 492 42.21 -15.64 -16.17
C ALA A 492 40.98 -14.75 -16.40
N ASP A 493 40.95 -14.07 -17.56
CA ASP A 493 39.88 -13.19 -18.03
C ASP A 493 38.60 -13.96 -18.36
N GLY A 494 37.46 -13.42 -17.93
CA GLY A 494 36.12 -13.96 -18.17
C GLY A 494 35.35 -14.33 -16.90
N GLU A 495 34.25 -15.05 -17.09
CA GLU A 495 33.31 -15.40 -16.03
C GLU A 495 33.74 -16.66 -15.27
N TRP A 496 33.97 -16.51 -13.97
CA TRP A 496 34.17 -17.60 -13.03
C TRP A 496 32.86 -17.87 -12.28
N ALA A 497 32.57 -19.13 -11.99
CA ALA A 497 31.38 -19.48 -11.22
C ALA A 497 31.71 -20.42 -10.05
N LEU A 498 31.19 -20.11 -8.87
CA LEU A 498 31.03 -21.05 -7.79
C LEU A 498 29.69 -21.78 -7.99
N GLU A 499 29.78 -23.07 -8.25
CA GLU A 499 28.65 -23.99 -8.35
C GLU A 499 28.44 -24.65 -6.99
N VAL A 500 27.23 -24.54 -6.45
CA VAL A 500 26.84 -25.18 -5.20
C VAL A 500 25.52 -25.90 -5.42
N GLY A 501 25.54 -27.23 -5.34
CA GLY A 501 24.34 -28.07 -5.38
C GLY A 501 24.02 -28.65 -4.01
N ASP A 502 22.74 -28.79 -3.70
CA ASP A 502 22.25 -29.68 -2.65
C ASP A 502 21.61 -30.90 -3.33
N ASP A 503 22.17 -32.08 -3.10
CA ASP A 503 21.70 -33.33 -3.71
C ASP A 503 20.82 -34.18 -2.79
N ALA A 504 20.44 -33.64 -1.62
CA ALA A 504 19.56 -34.27 -0.64
C ALA A 504 18.25 -33.47 -0.45
N LEU A 505 17.39 -34.00 0.44
CA LEU A 505 16.09 -33.41 0.78
C LEU A 505 16.02 -33.21 2.29
N GLY A 506 15.44 -32.08 2.72
CA GLY A 506 15.04 -31.82 4.09
C GLY A 506 15.61 -30.55 4.69
N ASP A 507 16.51 -29.86 4.01
CA ASP A 507 17.12 -28.64 4.49
C ASP A 507 17.62 -27.73 3.36
N GLN A 508 17.84 -26.47 3.72
CA GLN A 508 18.21 -25.45 2.78
C GLN A 508 19.28 -24.58 3.41
N GLY A 509 20.07 -23.96 2.57
CA GLY A 509 21.14 -23.10 2.99
C GLY A 509 21.33 -21.88 2.11
N PHE A 510 22.47 -21.23 2.32
CA PHE A 510 22.83 -20.02 1.60
C PHE A 510 24.33 -20.00 1.36
N VAL A 511 24.72 -19.70 0.12
CA VAL A 511 26.06 -19.16 -0.17
C VAL A 511 26.07 -17.75 0.37
N LYS A 512 26.92 -17.46 1.36
CA LYS A 512 26.97 -16.14 2.00
C LYS A 512 27.98 -15.21 1.34
N ALA A 513 29.15 -15.74 1.02
CA ALA A 513 30.26 -15.03 0.42
C ALA A 513 31.28 -16.02 -0.13
N TRP A 514 31.94 -15.64 -1.21
CA TRP A 514 33.18 -16.29 -1.64
C TRP A 514 34.10 -15.29 -2.35
N SER A 515 35.38 -15.60 -2.36
CA SER A 515 36.41 -14.82 -3.04
C SER A 515 37.34 -15.76 -3.79
N LEU A 516 37.82 -15.31 -4.94
CA LEU A 516 38.77 -15.98 -5.79
C LEU A 516 40.07 -15.17 -5.84
N ALA A 517 41.18 -15.79 -5.45
CA ALA A 517 42.50 -15.23 -5.68
C ALA A 517 43.20 -15.97 -6.81
N LEU A 518 43.73 -15.23 -7.78
CA LEU A 518 44.47 -15.74 -8.94
C LEU A 518 45.88 -15.16 -8.96
N CYS A 519 46.88 -16.03 -9.13
CA CYS A 519 48.18 -15.60 -9.62
C CYS A 519 48.17 -15.68 -11.13
N VAL A 520 48.38 -14.56 -11.81
CA VAL A 520 48.24 -14.45 -13.27
C VAL A 520 49.57 -14.02 -13.88
N ALA A 521 50.02 -14.76 -14.88
CA ALA A 521 51.15 -14.36 -15.71
C ALA A 521 50.64 -13.61 -16.96
N PRO A 522 51.34 -12.54 -17.40
CA PRO A 522 50.96 -11.83 -18.61
C PRO A 522 51.05 -12.73 -19.85
N LEU A 523 50.21 -12.45 -20.85
CA LEU A 523 50.30 -13.14 -22.14
C LEU A 523 51.67 -12.88 -22.81
N PRO A 524 52.27 -13.91 -23.45
CA PRO A 524 53.62 -13.83 -24.03
C PRO A 524 53.77 -12.93 -25.25
#